data_AF-A0A9P6Z692-F1
#
_entry.id   AF-A0A9P6Z692-F1
#
_cell.length_a   1.000
_cell.length_b   1.000
_cell.length_c   1.000
_cell.angle_alpha   90.00
_cell.angle_beta   90.00
_cell.angle_gamma   90.00
#
_symmetry.space_group_name_H-M   'P 1'
#
loop_
_entity.id
_entity.type
_entity.pdbx_description
1 polymer ?
#
loop_
_entity_poly.entity_id
_entity_poly.type
_entity_poly.pdbx_seq_one_letter_code
_entity_poly.pdbx_strand_id
1 'polypeptide(L)'
;MLFLFKWSKRHTFVLVRLLPHTIALYPIRSKTALLYFYHRHHPLQPTKKRRWMRRWLGEKEVRRKRVTLDDVLDETQSDRWVHVSCTLDPLDPTQKDLVLFHLHHPIRLTARSLDERNRFVNLFGFYRHIQSPLSPPPPPIDTEALPPYLQHTLQRSQSDLQHTLHHIQQTQSRIEIAKIQIACHQKNLDALDLQPVGPRPDTLEDHDRWTRVNALVRKE
;
A
#
# COMPACT_ATOMS: atom_id res chain seq x y z
N MET A 1 -12.23 7.12 -4.91
CA MET A 1 -11.18 6.17 -5.37
C MET A 1 -11.42 5.80 -6.84
N LEU A 2 -10.35 5.56 -7.62
CA LEU A 2 -10.39 5.26 -9.06
C LEU A 2 -9.99 3.82 -9.35
N PHE A 3 -10.64 3.21 -10.33
CA PHE A 3 -10.39 1.85 -10.80
C PHE A 3 -10.44 1.82 -12.32
N LEU A 4 -9.69 0.93 -12.95
CA LEU A 4 -9.76 0.73 -14.40
C LEU A 4 -10.30 -0.66 -14.72
N PHE A 5 -11.36 -0.70 -15.51
CA PHE A 5 -11.98 -1.94 -15.96
C PHE A 5 -11.95 -2.07 -17.48
N LYS A 6 -11.95 -3.31 -17.96
CA LYS A 6 -12.19 -3.60 -19.37
C LYS A 6 -13.69 -3.74 -19.60
N TRP A 7 -14.22 -3.02 -20.59
CA TRP A 7 -15.61 -3.16 -21.02
C TRP A 7 -15.68 -4.02 -22.29
N SER A 8 -15.88 -5.33 -22.10
CA SER A 8 -15.80 -6.31 -23.18
C SER A 8 -16.79 -6.05 -24.32
N LYS A 9 -18.03 -5.64 -24.03
CA LYS A 9 -19.08 -5.37 -25.05
C LYS A 9 -18.74 -4.22 -25.99
N ARG A 10 -17.98 -3.23 -25.52
CA ARG A 10 -17.61 -2.02 -26.28
C ARG A 10 -16.16 -2.04 -26.76
N HIS A 11 -15.42 -3.13 -26.52
CA HIS A 11 -13.99 -3.27 -26.82
C HIS A 11 -13.14 -2.09 -26.32
N THR A 12 -13.49 -1.51 -25.17
CA THR A 12 -12.88 -0.29 -24.62
C THR A 12 -12.50 -0.50 -23.15
N PHE A 13 -11.72 0.43 -22.59
CA PHE A 13 -11.48 0.50 -21.15
C PHE A 13 -12.37 1.57 -20.52
N VAL A 14 -12.62 1.47 -19.22
CA VAL A 14 -13.44 2.41 -18.49
C VAL A 14 -12.78 2.69 -17.15
N LEU A 15 -12.48 3.96 -16.88
CA LEU A 15 -12.21 4.40 -15.52
C LEU A 15 -13.52 4.50 -14.76
N VAL A 16 -13.52 3.99 -13.55
CA VAL A 16 -14.64 4.01 -12.63
C VAL A 16 -14.19 4.71 -11.37
N ARG A 17 -14.83 5.83 -11.07
CA ARG A 17 -14.66 6.56 -9.83
C ARG A 17 -15.85 6.26 -8.93
N LEU A 18 -15.57 5.74 -7.73
CA LEU A 18 -16.60 5.59 -6.69
C LEU A 18 -16.85 6.94 -6.03
N LEU A 19 -18.12 7.35 -6.00
CA LEU A 19 -18.65 8.49 -5.26
C LEU A 19 -19.69 7.95 -4.25
N PRO A 20 -20.12 8.76 -3.26
CA PRO A 20 -21.04 8.27 -2.22
C PRO A 20 -22.37 7.73 -2.76
N HIS A 21 -22.99 8.41 -3.74
CA HIS A 21 -24.33 8.08 -4.25
C HIS A 21 -24.34 7.55 -5.69
N THR A 22 -23.24 7.70 -6.41
CA THR A 22 -23.14 7.40 -7.84
C THR A 22 -21.77 6.82 -8.14
N ILE A 23 -21.63 6.23 -9.32
CA ILE A 23 -20.33 5.97 -9.90
C ILE A 23 -20.14 6.91 -11.08
N ALA A 24 -18.93 7.42 -11.25
CA ALA A 24 -18.57 8.17 -12.44
C ALA A 24 -17.77 7.25 -13.36
N LEU A 25 -18.23 7.11 -14.60
CA LEU A 25 -17.65 6.29 -15.65
C LEU A 25 -17.00 7.18 -16.69
N TYR A 26 -15.78 6.83 -17.10
CA TYR A 26 -15.07 7.50 -18.18
C TYR A 26 -14.49 6.48 -19.17
N PRO A 27 -15.04 6.37 -20.39
CA PRO A 27 -14.53 5.42 -21.39
C PRO A 27 -13.20 5.91 -21.97
N ILE A 28 -12.22 5.02 -21.99
CA ILE A 28 -10.86 5.27 -22.46
C ILE A 28 -10.53 4.37 -23.64
N ARG A 29 -9.94 4.98 -24.66
CA ARG A 29 -9.31 4.32 -25.81
C ARG A 29 -7.84 4.72 -25.88
N SER A 30 -7.06 4.30 -24.88
CA SER A 30 -5.61 4.53 -24.82
C SER A 30 -4.86 3.20 -24.96
N LYS A 31 -3.68 3.27 -25.60
CA LYS A 31 -2.72 2.17 -25.66
C LYS A 31 -2.16 1.84 -24.28
N THR A 32 -1.96 2.84 -23.43
CA THR A 32 -1.47 2.69 -22.06
C THR A 32 -2.46 1.90 -21.21
N ALA A 33 -3.76 2.15 -21.36
CA ALA A 33 -4.80 1.33 -20.71
C ALA A 33 -4.75 -0.15 -21.15
N LEU A 34 -4.47 -0.43 -22.42
CA LEU A 34 -4.27 -1.79 -22.92
C LEU A 34 -3.03 -2.45 -22.29
N LEU A 35 -1.92 -1.72 -22.24
CA LEU A 35 -0.66 -2.18 -21.64
C LEU A 35 -0.82 -2.45 -20.13
N TYR A 36 -1.57 -1.61 -19.41
CA TYR A 36 -1.91 -1.81 -18.00
C TYR A 36 -2.51 -3.20 -17.75
N PHE A 37 -3.50 -3.59 -18.54
CA PHE A 37 -4.12 -4.93 -18.42
C PHE A 37 -3.17 -6.06 -18.81
N TYR A 38 -2.30 -5.82 -19.78
CA TYR A 38 -1.43 -6.84 -20.34
C TYR A 38 -0.20 -7.13 -19.48
N HIS A 39 0.42 -6.11 -18.86
CA HIS A 39 1.68 -6.24 -18.11
C HIS A 39 1.53 -6.95 -16.75
N ARG A 40 0.31 -7.27 -16.31
CA ARG A 40 0.08 -8.05 -15.08
C ARG A 40 0.30 -9.55 -15.27
N HIS A 41 0.09 -10.06 -16.48
CA HIS A 41 0.43 -11.43 -16.79
C HIS A 41 1.95 -11.52 -16.95
N HIS A 42 2.63 -12.06 -15.93
CA HIS A 42 4.06 -12.35 -15.98
C HIS A 42 4.43 -13.09 -17.28
N PRO A 43 5.63 -12.87 -17.84
CA PRO A 43 5.92 -13.08 -19.25
C PRO A 43 6.36 -14.54 -19.48
N LEU A 44 5.47 -15.53 -19.41
CA LEU A 44 5.93 -16.92 -19.58
C LEU A 44 5.11 -17.80 -20.53
N GLN A 45 4.09 -17.29 -21.23
CA GLN A 45 3.46 -18.10 -22.29
C GLN A 45 3.27 -17.36 -23.62
N PRO A 46 3.73 -17.94 -24.74
CA PRO A 46 3.50 -17.42 -26.08
C PRO A 46 2.05 -17.70 -26.49
N THR A 47 1.11 -16.92 -25.96
CA THR A 47 -0.27 -16.97 -26.42
C THR A 47 -0.41 -16.26 -27.76
N LYS A 48 -1.34 -16.71 -28.62
CA LYS A 48 -1.71 -16.05 -29.89
C LYS A 48 -1.96 -14.54 -29.70
N LYS A 49 -2.44 -14.16 -28.51
CA LYS A 49 -2.67 -12.79 -28.05
C LYS A 49 -1.40 -11.92 -28.03
N ARG A 50 -0.22 -12.45 -27.66
CA ARG A 50 1.06 -11.68 -27.71
C ARG A 50 1.47 -11.36 -29.14
N ARG A 51 1.20 -12.25 -30.10
CA ARG A 51 1.59 -12.08 -31.50
C ARG A 51 0.81 -10.94 -32.16
N TRP A 52 -0.50 -10.88 -31.91
CA TRP A 52 -1.33 -9.75 -32.35
C TRP A 52 -0.90 -8.43 -31.70
N MET A 53 -0.62 -8.42 -30.38
CA MET A 53 -0.18 -7.20 -29.68
C MET A 53 1.20 -6.71 -30.13
N ARG A 54 2.17 -7.60 -30.37
CA ARG A 54 3.48 -7.20 -30.92
C ARG A 54 3.34 -6.54 -32.29
N ARG A 55 2.37 -6.98 -33.10
CA ARG A 55 2.08 -6.38 -34.41
C ARG A 55 1.44 -4.99 -34.29
N TRP A 56 0.65 -4.74 -33.24
CA TRP A 56 -0.09 -3.49 -33.04
C TRP A 56 0.67 -2.40 -32.26
N LEU A 57 1.45 -2.78 -31.25
CA LEU A 57 2.18 -1.87 -30.36
C LEU A 57 3.69 -1.79 -30.71
N GLY A 58 4.18 -2.71 -31.55
CA GLY A 58 5.61 -2.86 -31.78
C GLY A 58 6.32 -3.57 -30.61
N GLU A 59 7.36 -4.33 -30.95
CA GLU A 59 8.05 -5.20 -30.00
C GLU A 59 8.80 -4.43 -28.90
N LYS A 60 9.21 -3.19 -29.18
CA LYS A 60 9.90 -2.30 -28.22
C LYS A 60 8.96 -1.77 -27.14
N GLU A 61 7.69 -1.51 -27.47
CA GLU A 61 6.72 -0.88 -26.55
C GLU A 61 6.17 -1.88 -25.53
N VAL A 62 5.97 -3.14 -25.95
CA VAL A 62 5.58 -4.26 -25.08
C VAL A 62 6.67 -4.65 -24.06
N ARG A 63 7.94 -4.33 -24.35
CA ARG A 63 9.07 -4.59 -23.44
C ARG A 63 9.37 -3.42 -22.50
N ARG A 64 8.80 -2.23 -22.74
CA ARG A 64 8.99 -1.07 -21.88
C ARG A 64 8.10 -1.17 -20.64
N LYS A 65 8.69 -0.75 -19.52
CA LYS A 65 8.15 -0.46 -18.17
C LYS A 65 6.74 -0.99 -17.83
N ARG A 66 6.60 -1.67 -16.69
CA ARG A 66 5.27 -2.04 -16.15
C ARG A 66 4.41 -0.78 -16.05
N VAL A 67 3.29 -0.77 -16.76
CA VAL A 67 2.34 0.34 -16.77
C VAL A 67 1.48 0.27 -15.50
N THR A 68 1.45 1.36 -14.75
CA THR A 68 0.63 1.54 -13.54
C THR A 68 -0.71 2.18 -13.89
N LEU A 69 -1.61 2.28 -12.91
CA LEU A 69 -2.86 3.01 -13.10
C LEU A 69 -2.58 4.51 -13.27
N ASP A 70 -1.61 5.05 -12.54
CA ASP A 70 -1.23 6.46 -12.59
C ASP A 70 -0.75 6.86 -13.99
N ASP A 71 0.05 6.01 -14.65
CA ASP A 71 0.47 6.22 -16.05
C ASP A 71 -0.74 6.37 -17.01
N VAL A 72 -1.86 5.68 -16.73
CA VAL A 72 -3.10 5.79 -17.53
C VAL A 72 -3.84 7.09 -17.21
N LEU A 73 -3.83 7.50 -15.93
CA LEU A 73 -4.49 8.72 -15.47
C LEU A 73 -3.80 9.97 -16.02
N ASP A 74 -2.47 10.00 -16.06
CA ASP A 74 -1.69 11.13 -16.58
C ASP A 74 -1.98 11.40 -18.06
N GLU A 75 -2.22 10.36 -18.85
CA GLU A 75 -2.60 10.47 -20.26
C GLU A 75 -4.06 10.89 -20.46
N THR A 76 -4.92 10.71 -19.44
CA THR A 76 -6.36 10.93 -19.54
C THR A 76 -6.80 12.16 -18.76
N GLN A 77 -6.46 13.33 -19.29
CA GLN A 77 -6.95 14.63 -18.80
C GLN A 77 -8.27 14.98 -19.51
N SER A 78 -9.41 14.60 -18.93
CA SER A 78 -10.72 15.00 -19.46
C SER A 78 -11.78 15.15 -18.38
N ASP A 79 -12.62 16.18 -18.55
CA ASP A 79 -13.70 16.53 -17.63
C ASP A 79 -15.02 15.79 -17.90
N ARG A 80 -15.07 14.90 -18.90
CA ARG A 80 -16.32 14.28 -19.36
C ARG A 80 -16.68 12.99 -18.63
N TRP A 81 -16.85 13.07 -17.31
CA TRP A 81 -17.31 11.95 -16.50
C TRP A 81 -18.81 11.74 -16.63
N VAL A 82 -19.25 10.50 -16.85
CA VAL A 82 -20.67 10.14 -16.86
C VAL A 82 -21.06 9.61 -15.49
N HIS A 83 -21.90 10.34 -14.79
CA HIS A 83 -22.40 9.94 -13.47
C HIS A 83 -23.60 9.01 -13.62
N VAL A 84 -23.55 7.86 -12.96
CA VAL A 84 -24.51 6.79 -13.09
C VAL A 84 -24.85 6.23 -11.71
N SER A 85 -26.14 6.09 -11.42
CA SER A 85 -26.60 5.31 -10.26
C SER A 85 -26.57 3.82 -10.64
N CYS A 86 -25.85 3.02 -9.87
CA CYS A 86 -25.73 1.59 -10.15
C CYS A 86 -26.06 0.72 -8.95
N THR A 87 -26.49 -0.51 -9.21
CA THR A 87 -26.49 -1.61 -8.25
C THR A 87 -25.47 -2.67 -8.68
N LEU A 88 -24.93 -3.41 -7.71
CA LEU A 88 -24.06 -4.54 -7.98
C LEU A 88 -24.87 -5.83 -7.99
N ASP A 89 -24.61 -6.65 -9.00
CA ASP A 89 -25.13 -8.01 -9.09
C ASP A 89 -24.31 -8.95 -8.19
N PRO A 90 -24.91 -9.89 -7.45
CA PRO A 90 -24.17 -10.92 -6.73
C PRO A 90 -23.60 -11.93 -7.72
N LEU A 91 -22.48 -11.58 -8.34
CA LEU A 91 -21.69 -12.52 -9.15
C LEU A 91 -20.82 -13.42 -8.30
N ASP A 92 -20.48 -14.57 -8.89
CA ASP A 92 -19.50 -15.53 -8.40
C ASP A 92 -18.23 -14.82 -7.89
N PRO A 93 -17.89 -14.94 -6.59
CA PRO A 93 -16.77 -14.25 -5.99
C PRO A 93 -15.41 -14.75 -6.50
N THR A 94 -15.38 -15.85 -7.27
CA THR A 94 -14.15 -16.41 -7.85
C THR A 94 -13.76 -15.74 -9.17
N GLN A 95 -14.66 -14.97 -9.79
CA GLN A 95 -14.44 -14.38 -11.10
C GLN A 95 -13.96 -12.93 -11.02
N LYS A 96 -13.24 -12.49 -12.05
CA LYS A 96 -12.77 -11.10 -12.22
C LYS A 96 -13.84 -10.18 -12.79
N ASP A 97 -14.95 -10.77 -13.23
CA ASP A 97 -16.04 -10.05 -13.86
C ASP A 97 -16.95 -9.41 -12.81
N LEU A 98 -17.51 -8.27 -13.19
CA LEU A 98 -18.38 -7.45 -12.40
C LEU A 98 -19.55 -7.02 -13.29
N VAL A 99 -20.75 -7.08 -12.75
CA VAL A 99 -21.95 -6.57 -13.43
C VAL A 99 -22.53 -5.45 -12.60
N LEU A 100 -22.57 -4.26 -13.20
CA LEU A 100 -23.25 -3.09 -12.66
C LEU A 100 -24.57 -2.93 -13.39
N PHE A 101 -25.67 -2.71 -12.68
CA PHE A 101 -26.95 -2.39 -13.30
C PHE A 101 -27.26 -0.91 -13.15
N HIS A 102 -27.54 -0.24 -14.27
CA HIS A 102 -28.12 1.09 -14.29
C HIS A 102 -29.47 1.04 -14.99
N LEU A 103 -30.56 1.42 -14.32
CA LEU A 103 -31.92 1.38 -14.89
C LEU A 103 -32.22 0.03 -15.58
N HIS A 104 -31.84 -1.09 -14.93
CA HIS A 104 -31.95 -2.47 -15.44
C HIS A 104 -31.03 -2.83 -16.63
N HIS A 105 -30.17 -1.94 -17.09
CA HIS A 105 -29.18 -2.25 -18.12
C HIS A 105 -27.88 -2.81 -17.50
N PRO A 106 -27.47 -4.05 -17.86
CA PRO A 106 -26.25 -4.64 -17.34
C PRO A 106 -25.00 -4.09 -18.05
N ILE A 107 -24.09 -3.54 -17.25
CA ILE A 107 -22.76 -3.08 -17.64
C ILE A 107 -21.77 -4.12 -17.14
N ARG A 108 -21.30 -4.98 -18.06
CA ARG A 108 -20.31 -6.01 -17.78
C ARG A 108 -18.90 -5.46 -17.88
N LEU A 109 -18.20 -5.44 -16.76
CA LEU A 109 -16.84 -4.96 -16.60
C LEU A 109 -15.94 -6.10 -16.13
N THR A 110 -14.71 -6.15 -16.63
CA THR A 110 -13.70 -7.14 -16.20
C THR A 110 -12.56 -6.42 -15.52
N ALA A 111 -12.27 -6.77 -14.26
CA ALA A 111 -11.14 -6.23 -13.51
C ALA A 111 -9.81 -6.82 -13.99
N ARG A 112 -8.69 -6.15 -13.69
CA ARG A 112 -7.36 -6.69 -13.99
C ARG A 112 -7.06 -7.93 -13.14
N SER A 113 -7.59 -7.97 -11.92
CA SER A 113 -7.54 -9.14 -11.04
C SER A 113 -8.74 -9.27 -10.12
N LEU A 114 -8.76 -10.43 -9.45
CA LEU A 114 -9.65 -10.70 -8.34
C LEU A 114 -9.47 -9.69 -7.20
N ASP A 115 -8.24 -9.36 -6.80
CA ASP A 115 -8.02 -8.37 -5.73
C ASP A 115 -8.60 -6.99 -6.05
N GLU A 116 -8.45 -6.52 -7.29
CA GLU A 116 -8.98 -5.23 -7.72
C GLU A 116 -10.51 -5.25 -7.75
N ARG A 117 -11.09 -6.36 -8.24
CA ARG A 117 -12.54 -6.60 -8.17
C ARG A 117 -13.04 -6.58 -6.72
N ASN A 118 -12.39 -7.31 -5.83
CA ASN A 118 -12.80 -7.43 -4.43
C ASN A 118 -12.66 -6.09 -3.69
N ARG A 119 -11.57 -5.35 -3.91
CA ARG A 119 -11.41 -3.98 -3.39
C ARG A 119 -12.54 -3.08 -3.86
N PHE A 120 -12.87 -3.12 -5.15
CA PHE A 120 -13.97 -2.35 -5.70
C PHE A 120 -15.31 -2.70 -5.06
N VAL A 121 -15.66 -3.99 -4.98
CA VAL A 121 -16.93 -4.45 -4.40
C VAL A 121 -17.04 -4.05 -2.94
N ASN A 122 -15.98 -4.26 -2.15
CA ASN A 122 -15.95 -3.90 -0.73
C ASN A 122 -16.17 -2.40 -0.52
N LEU A 123 -15.50 -1.57 -1.32
CA LEU A 123 -15.66 -0.12 -1.23
C LEU A 123 -17.02 0.34 -1.72
N PHE A 124 -17.53 -0.25 -2.79
CA PHE A 124 -18.88 0.03 -3.28
C PHE A 124 -19.93 -0.30 -2.21
N GLY A 125 -19.81 -1.44 -1.54
CA GLY A 125 -20.67 -1.82 -0.41
C GLY A 125 -20.54 -0.83 0.74
N PHE A 126 -19.30 -0.51 1.15
CA PHE A 126 -19.02 0.44 2.22
C PHE A 126 -19.68 1.81 1.99
N TYR A 127 -19.53 2.40 0.79
CA TYR A 127 -20.14 3.69 0.46
C TYR A 127 -21.67 3.65 0.48
N ARG A 128 -22.27 2.50 0.16
CA ARG A 128 -23.73 2.33 0.28
C ARG A 128 -24.19 2.20 1.74
N HIS A 129 -23.45 1.49 2.58
CA HIS A 129 -23.86 1.23 3.96
C HIS A 129 -23.74 2.44 4.88
N ILE A 130 -22.74 3.31 4.69
CA ILE A 130 -22.57 4.54 5.50
C ILE A 130 -23.77 5.49 5.38
N GLN A 131 -24.56 5.35 4.32
CA GLN A 131 -25.59 6.32 3.97
C GLN A 131 -27.00 5.74 3.97
N SER A 132 -27.25 4.63 4.65
CA SER A 132 -28.63 4.33 5.06
C SER A 132 -29.03 5.42 6.07
N PRO A 133 -29.84 6.43 5.68
CA PRO A 133 -30.21 7.50 6.59
C PRO A 133 -31.10 6.86 7.65
N LEU A 134 -30.72 6.96 8.92
CA LEU A 134 -31.58 6.62 10.06
C LEU A 134 -32.27 5.25 9.91
N SER A 135 -31.53 4.16 10.10
CA SER A 135 -32.20 3.09 10.86
C SER A 135 -32.65 3.73 12.18
N PRO A 136 -33.89 3.52 12.65
CA PRO A 136 -34.24 3.91 14.02
C PRO A 136 -33.12 3.42 14.95
N PRO A 137 -32.79 4.15 16.02
CA PRO A 137 -31.84 3.66 17.01
C PRO A 137 -32.24 2.21 17.30
N PRO A 138 -31.30 1.26 17.26
CA PRO A 138 -31.63 -0.10 17.63
C PRO A 138 -32.38 -0.01 18.97
N PRO A 139 -33.50 -0.73 19.14
CA PRO A 139 -34.16 -0.78 20.45
C PRO A 139 -33.06 -1.05 21.48
N PRO A 140 -33.07 -0.36 22.64
CA PRO A 140 -32.04 -0.54 23.66
C PRO A 140 -31.80 -2.03 23.81
N ILE A 141 -30.61 -2.47 23.43
CA ILE A 141 -30.24 -3.87 23.49
C ILE A 141 -30.29 -4.18 24.97
N ASP A 142 -31.31 -4.92 25.39
CA ASP A 142 -31.30 -5.58 26.68
C ASP A 142 -30.00 -6.39 26.70
N THR A 143 -29.06 -5.94 27.52
CA THR A 143 -27.69 -6.48 27.65
C THR A 143 -27.68 -7.98 27.99
N GLU A 144 -28.84 -8.59 28.24
CA GLU A 144 -29.02 -9.99 28.61
C GLU A 144 -29.07 -10.99 27.45
N ALA A 145 -29.22 -10.56 26.19
CA ALA A 145 -29.38 -11.49 25.06
C ALA A 145 -28.31 -11.38 23.96
N LEU A 146 -27.06 -11.06 24.32
CA LEU A 146 -25.94 -11.26 23.39
C LEU A 146 -25.72 -12.76 23.18
N PRO A 147 -25.74 -13.26 21.93
CA PRO A 147 -25.41 -14.64 21.63
C PRO A 147 -24.08 -15.04 22.30
N PRO A 148 -23.98 -16.23 22.92
CA PRO A 148 -22.84 -16.62 23.76
C PRO A 148 -21.49 -16.56 23.02
N TYR A 149 -21.50 -16.74 21.69
CA TYR A 149 -20.29 -16.62 20.87
C TYR A 149 -19.76 -15.17 20.79
N LEU A 150 -20.64 -14.15 20.83
CA LEU A 150 -20.24 -12.74 20.85
C LEU A 150 -19.73 -12.32 22.22
N GLN A 151 -20.32 -12.84 23.30
CA GLN A 151 -19.82 -12.61 24.66
C GLN A 151 -18.40 -13.14 24.82
N HIS A 152 -18.14 -14.36 24.35
CA HIS A 152 -16.80 -14.95 24.38
C HIS A 152 -15.80 -14.15 23.52
N THR A 153 -16.22 -13.66 22.35
CA THR A 153 -15.36 -12.85 21.48
C THR A 153 -15.02 -11.50 22.12
N LEU A 154 -16.00 -10.87 22.76
CA LEU A 154 -15.84 -9.60 23.46
C LEU A 154 -14.91 -9.76 24.68
N GLN A 155 -15.11 -10.80 25.48
CA GLN A 155 -14.26 -11.11 26.63
C GLN A 155 -12.81 -11.39 26.20
N ARG A 156 -12.61 -12.14 25.11
CA ARG A 156 -11.28 -12.37 24.54
C ARG A 156 -10.64 -11.08 24.03
N SER A 157 -11.40 -10.23 23.35
CA SER A 157 -10.88 -8.93 22.90
C SER A 157 -10.48 -8.03 24.06
N GLN A 158 -11.23 -8.04 25.16
CA GLN A 158 -10.91 -7.28 26.36
C GLN A 158 -9.65 -7.81 27.04
N SER A 159 -9.49 -9.13 27.16
CA SER A 159 -8.25 -9.72 27.72
C SER A 159 -7.03 -9.40 26.86
N ASP A 160 -7.17 -9.47 25.53
CA ASP A 160 -6.08 -9.18 24.60
C ASP A 160 -5.66 -7.70 24.68
N LEU A 161 -6.63 -6.79 24.80
CA LEU A 161 -6.38 -5.36 25.01
C LEU A 161 -5.67 -5.10 26.35
N GLN A 162 -6.12 -5.73 27.43
CA GLN A 162 -5.47 -5.59 28.74
C GLN A 162 -4.02 -6.11 28.72
N HIS A 163 -3.78 -7.26 28.10
CA HIS A 163 -2.44 -7.81 27.93
C HIS A 163 -1.55 -6.88 27.10
N THR A 164 -2.09 -6.32 26.01
CA THR A 164 -1.36 -5.38 25.15
C THR A 164 -1.00 -4.09 25.91
N LEU A 165 -1.94 -3.53 26.68
CA LEU A 165 -1.70 -2.35 27.51
C LEU A 165 -0.61 -2.61 28.56
N HIS A 166 -0.66 -3.75 29.23
CA HIS A 166 0.36 -4.14 30.20
C HIS A 166 1.75 -4.27 29.54
N HIS A 167 1.83 -4.89 28.37
CA HIS A 167 3.08 -4.98 27.61
C HIS A 167 3.62 -3.60 27.19
N ILE A 168 2.73 -2.68 26.80
CA ILE A 168 3.12 -1.29 26.49
C ILE A 168 3.70 -0.61 27.73
N GLN A 169 3.08 -0.75 28.90
CA GLN A 169 3.60 -0.18 30.15
C GLN A 169 4.97 -0.76 30.53
N GLN A 170 5.16 -2.08 30.35
CA GLN A 170 6.47 -2.73 30.59
C GLN A 170 7.55 -2.26 29.61
N THR A 171 7.21 -2.05 28.35
CA THR A 171 8.18 -1.53 27.38
C THR A 171 8.53 -0.07 27.66
N GLN A 172 7.57 0.74 28.10
CA GLN A 172 7.82 2.12 28.55
C GLN A 172 8.78 2.17 29.75
N SER A 173 8.59 1.32 30.76
CA SER A 173 9.50 1.29 31.92
C SER A 173 10.92 0.86 31.54
N ARG A 174 11.06 -0.09 30.60
CA ARG A 174 12.38 -0.48 30.06
C ARG A 174 13.05 0.65 29.30
N ILE A 175 12.30 1.45 28.54
CA ILE A 175 12.81 2.62 27.82
C ILE A 175 13.30 3.68 28.83
N GLU A 176 12.55 3.94 29.89
CA GLU A 176 12.95 4.87 30.96
C GLU A 176 14.28 4.44 31.61
N ILE A 177 14.41 3.16 31.96
CA ILE A 177 15.66 2.61 32.51
C ILE A 177 16.82 2.78 31.53
N ALA A 178 16.61 2.45 30.26
CA ALA A 178 17.65 2.59 29.23
C ALA A 178 18.07 4.06 29.04
N LYS A 179 17.14 5.02 29.09
CA LYS A 179 17.46 6.46 29.05
C LYS A 179 18.35 6.88 30.21
N ILE A 180 18.05 6.40 31.43
CA ILE A 180 18.87 6.69 32.61
C ILE A 180 20.28 6.12 32.43
N GLN A 181 20.40 4.88 31.95
CA GLN A 181 21.70 4.25 31.68
C GLN A 181 22.51 5.02 30.64
N ILE A 182 21.88 5.43 29.53
CA ILE A 182 22.53 6.24 28.49
C ILE A 182 23.01 7.57 29.08
N ALA A 183 22.19 8.24 29.88
CA ALA A 183 22.57 9.50 30.52
C ALA A 183 23.75 9.31 31.50
N CYS A 184 23.78 8.21 32.25
CA CYS A 184 24.92 7.87 33.12
C CYS A 184 26.19 7.60 32.32
N HIS A 185 26.10 6.84 31.22
CA HIS A 185 27.25 6.59 30.35
C HIS A 185 27.76 7.87 29.67
N GLN A 186 26.87 8.76 29.25
CA GLN A 186 27.24 10.05 28.68
C GLN A 186 28.01 10.90 29.70
N LYS A 187 27.53 11.00 30.94
CA LYS A 187 28.25 11.70 32.02
C LYS A 187 29.63 11.11 32.27
N ASN A 188 29.78 9.80 32.20
CA ASN A 188 31.09 9.14 32.36
C ASN A 188 32.03 9.43 31.18
N LEU A 189 31.51 9.53 29.95
CA LEU A 189 32.29 9.94 28.78
C LEU A 189 32.73 11.41 28.89
N ASP A 190 31.81 12.30 29.26
CA ASP A 190 32.11 13.72 29.46
C ASP A 190 33.14 13.93 30.59
N ALA A 191 33.11 13.10 31.63
CA ALA A 191 34.10 13.11 32.71
C ALA A 191 35.48 12.57 32.28
N LEU A 192 35.55 11.69 31.29
CA LEU A 192 36.80 11.21 30.70
C LEU A 192 37.40 12.26 29.75
N ASP A 193 36.58 13.01 29.02
CA ASP A 193 37.01 14.12 28.15
C ASP A 193 37.50 15.35 28.94
N LEU A 194 37.14 15.44 30.23
CA LEU A 194 37.60 16.48 31.15
C LEU A 194 38.86 16.09 31.94
N GLN A 195 39.46 14.91 31.70
CA GLN A 195 40.84 14.72 32.14
C GLN A 195 41.73 15.63 31.29
N PRO A 196 42.46 16.59 31.90
CA PRO A 196 43.46 17.33 31.15
C PRO A 196 44.41 16.29 30.58
N VAL A 197 44.58 16.30 29.26
CA VAL A 197 45.75 15.71 28.62
C VAL A 197 46.93 16.39 29.30
N GLY A 198 47.47 15.74 30.35
CA GLY A 198 48.72 16.14 30.96
C GLY A 198 49.73 16.28 29.83
N PRO A 199 50.61 17.30 29.87
CA PRO A 199 51.55 17.53 28.78
C PRO A 199 52.24 16.20 28.47
N ARG A 200 52.01 15.67 27.27
CA ARG A 200 52.79 14.54 26.76
C ARG A 200 54.25 14.98 26.86
N PRO A 201 55.10 14.31 27.64
CA PRO A 201 56.52 14.48 27.49
C PRO A 201 56.86 13.98 26.08
N ASP A 202 57.52 14.83 25.32
CA ASP A 202 58.40 14.47 24.21
C ASP A 202 57.74 13.97 22.91
N THR A 203 57.05 14.87 22.20
CA THR A 203 56.76 14.70 20.76
C THR A 203 57.81 15.33 19.83
N LEU A 204 58.97 15.78 20.34
CA LEU A 204 60.07 16.23 19.49
C LEU A 204 61.18 15.18 19.28
N GLU A 205 61.39 14.24 20.21
CA GLU A 205 62.44 13.21 20.04
C GLU A 205 61.99 12.01 19.19
N ASP A 206 60.70 11.66 19.20
CA ASP A 206 60.20 10.50 18.44
C ASP A 206 60.03 10.76 16.93
N HIS A 207 59.89 12.02 16.52
CA HIS A 207 59.83 12.37 15.09
C HIS A 207 61.22 12.19 14.43
N ASP A 208 62.26 12.55 15.17
CA ASP A 208 63.66 12.45 14.74
C ASP A 208 64.16 11.00 14.67
N ARG A 209 63.59 10.12 15.49
CA ARG A 209 63.89 8.69 15.52
C ARG A 209 63.29 7.95 14.31
N TRP A 210 62.07 8.30 13.90
CA TRP A 210 61.43 7.72 12.71
C TRP A 210 62.08 8.17 11.39
N THR A 211 62.59 9.39 11.31
CA THR A 211 63.33 9.88 10.12
C THR A 211 64.69 9.19 9.96
N ARG A 212 65.41 8.86 11.05
CA ARG A 212 66.69 8.14 10.96
C ARG A 212 66.52 6.68 10.53
N VAL A 213 65.49 5.99 11.00
CA VAL A 213 65.20 4.60 10.60
C VAL A 213 64.82 4.54 9.11
N ASN A 214 64.04 5.49 8.60
CA ASN A 214 63.66 5.55 7.19
C ASN A 214 64.81 5.94 6.24
N ALA A 215 65.84 6.63 6.73
CA ALA A 215 67.02 6.99 5.94
C ALA A 215 68.00 5.81 5.77
N LEU A 216 68.04 4.88 6.72
CA LEU A 216 68.87 3.66 6.66
C LEU A 216 68.28 2.60 5.72
N VAL A 217 66.96 2.48 5.66
CA VAL A 217 66.26 1.50 4.80
C VAL A 217 66.30 1.86 3.31
N ARG A 218 66.71 3.07 2.93
CA ARG A 218 66.81 3.52 1.53
C ARG A 218 68.23 3.44 0.93
N LYS A 219 69.20 2.87 1.66
CA LYS A 219 70.61 2.74 1.24
C LYS A 219 71.10 1.29 1.09
N GLU A 220 70.22 0.31 1.20
CA GLU A 220 70.44 -1.07 0.75
C GLU A 220 69.57 -1.36 -0.47
#